data_AF-A0A817X723-F1
#
_entry.id   AF-A0A817X723-F1
#
_cell.length_a   1.000
_cell.length_b   1.000
_cell.length_c   1.000
_cell.angle_alpha   90.00
_cell.angle_beta   90.00
_cell.angle_gamma   90.00
#
_symmetry.space_group_name_H-M   'P 1'
#
loop_
_entity.id
_entity.type
_entity.pdbx_description
1 polymer ?
#
loop_
_entity_poly.entity_id
_entity_poly.type
_entity_poly.pdbx_seq_one_letter_code
_entity_poly.pdbx_strand_id
1 'polypeptide(L)'
;MARKNCLIKNLEAIETLGSIKVICADKTGTLTQNQMSVAHVWFNNHIIDCDIDTFQPQSNYIAYSRCWNALARCATLCNTATFKDNPSNHFKKINYSTRM
;
A
#
# COMPACT_ATOMS: atom_id res chain seq x y z
N MET A 1 -6.45 -27.28 -2.83
CA MET A 1 -5.32 -26.35 -2.60
C MET A 1 -4.88 -25.67 -3.89
N ALA A 2 -4.60 -26.40 -4.98
CA ALA A 2 -4.24 -25.81 -6.28
C ALA A 2 -5.27 -24.80 -6.84
N ARG A 3 -6.58 -25.10 -6.74
CA ARG A 3 -7.66 -24.16 -7.15
C ARG A 3 -7.72 -22.86 -6.31
N LYS A 4 -7.03 -22.81 -5.17
CA LYS A 4 -6.92 -21.63 -4.29
C LYS A 4 -5.53 -20.97 -4.40
N ASN A 5 -4.82 -21.15 -5.51
CA ASN A 5 -3.46 -20.64 -5.75
C ASN A 5 -2.40 -21.12 -4.74
N CYS A 6 -2.62 -22.26 -4.08
CA CYS A 6 -1.64 -22.89 -3.20
C CYS A 6 -1.06 -24.14 -3.90
N LEU A 7 0.15 -24.00 -4.44
CA LEU A 7 0.88 -25.08 -5.10
C LEU A 7 1.60 -25.93 -4.05
N ILE A 8 1.33 -27.24 -4.06
CA ILE A 8 1.96 -28.21 -3.18
C ILE A 8 2.89 -29.07 -4.01
N LYS A 9 4.17 -29.13 -3.59
CA LYS A 9 5.18 -29.96 -4.24
C LYS A 9 5.19 -31.40 -3.71
N ASN A 10 4.96 -31.57 -2.40
CA ASN A 10 4.95 -32.87 -1.72
C ASN A 10 3.60 -33.09 -1.03
N LEU A 11 2.92 -34.22 -1.32
CA LEU A 11 1.59 -34.52 -0.78
C LEU A 11 1.57 -34.62 0.75
N GLU A 12 2.64 -35.13 1.36
CA GLU A 12 2.82 -35.22 2.82
C GLU A 12 2.74 -33.85 3.52
N ALA A 13 3.11 -32.77 2.83
CA ALA A 13 3.05 -31.42 3.40
C ALA A 13 1.62 -30.96 3.74
N ILE A 14 0.60 -31.57 3.13
CA ILE A 14 -0.81 -31.26 3.42
C ILE A 14 -1.17 -31.73 4.83
N GLU A 15 -0.74 -32.93 5.19
CA GLU A 15 -0.99 -33.52 6.50
C GLU A 15 -0.22 -32.78 7.60
N THR A 16 1.05 -32.45 7.31
CA THR A 16 1.87 -31.63 8.21
C THR A 16 1.22 -30.27 8.46
N LEU A 17 0.70 -29.59 7.43
CA LEU A 17 0.01 -28.30 7.59
C LEU A 17 -1.24 -28.40 8.49
N GLY A 18 -1.94 -29.54 8.47
CA GLY A 18 -3.11 -29.78 9.32
C GLY A 18 -2.79 -30.04 10.79
N SER A 19 -1.55 -30.43 11.10
CA SER A 19 -1.12 -30.82 12.46
C SER A 19 -0.14 -29.84 13.10
N ILE A 20 0.21 -28.73 12.43
CA ILE A 20 1.13 -27.74 13.00
C ILE A 20 0.53 -27.05 14.23
N LYS A 21 1.39 -26.75 15.21
CA LYS A 21 1.02 -25.99 16.42
C LYS A 21 1.58 -24.58 16.45
N VAL A 22 2.64 -24.32 15.68
CA VAL A 22 3.35 -23.03 15.65
C VAL A 22 3.66 -22.68 14.20
N ILE A 23 3.42 -21.42 13.83
CA ILE A 23 3.78 -20.86 12.54
C ILE A 23 4.92 -19.86 12.76
N CYS A 24 6.06 -20.12 12.14
CA CYS A 24 7.13 -19.14 12.02
C CYS A 24 6.98 -18.46 10.65
N ALA A 25 6.59 -17.19 10.65
CA ALA A 25 6.46 -16.40 9.43
C ALA A 25 7.58 -15.36 9.37
N ASP A 26 8.17 -15.20 8.19
CA ASP A 26 9.04 -14.06 7.93
C ASP A 26 8.19 -12.78 7.80
N LYS A 27 8.77 -11.63 8.11
CA LYS A 27 8.07 -10.35 8.04
C LYS A 27 8.00 -9.85 6.61
N THR A 28 9.15 -9.65 5.97
CA THR A 28 9.26 -8.91 4.72
C THR A 28 8.89 -9.79 3.52
N GLY A 29 7.87 -9.41 2.75
CA GLY A 29 7.43 -10.19 1.59
C GLY A 29 6.59 -11.42 1.91
N THR A 30 6.31 -11.68 3.20
CA THR A 30 5.36 -12.71 3.67
C THR A 30 4.22 -12.07 4.45
N LEU A 31 4.50 -11.38 5.57
CA LEU A 31 3.47 -10.64 6.31
C LEU A 31 3.22 -9.25 5.71
N THR A 32 4.27 -8.60 5.18
CA THR A 32 4.16 -7.30 4.52
C THR A 32 4.29 -7.43 3.01
N GLN A 33 3.70 -6.50 2.26
CA GLN A 33 3.76 -6.47 0.78
C GLN A 33 5.16 -6.18 0.22
N ASN A 34 6.18 -5.97 1.09
CA ASN A 34 7.51 -5.51 0.70
C ASN A 34 7.47 -4.24 -0.20
N GLN A 35 6.50 -3.36 0.06
CA GLN A 35 6.31 -2.10 -0.63
C GLN A 35 6.12 -1.00 0.41
N MET A 36 6.97 0.03 0.38
CA MET A 36 6.84 1.17 1.27
C MET A 36 5.60 1.98 0.89
N SER A 37 4.69 2.14 1.83
CA SER A 37 3.44 2.88 1.66
C SER A 37 3.30 3.91 2.78
N VAL A 38 2.64 5.04 2.48
CA VAL A 38 2.35 6.07 3.49
C VAL A 38 1.31 5.52 4.45
N ALA A 39 1.65 5.39 5.74
CA ALA A 39 0.73 4.86 6.75
C ALA A 39 -0.07 5.97 7.46
N HIS A 40 0.57 7.10 7.77
CA HIS A 40 -0.06 8.22 8.47
C HIS A 40 0.49 9.56 7.98
N VAL A 41 -0.33 10.61 8.07
CA VAL A 41 0.08 11.99 7.81
C VAL A 41 -0.36 12.87 8.97
N TRP A 42 0.50 13.80 9.39
CA TRP A 42 0.21 14.75 10.45
C TRP A 42 0.15 16.17 9.91
N PHE A 43 -0.99 16.84 10.11
CA PHE A 43 -1.19 18.27 9.82
C PHE A 43 -2.37 18.81 10.63
N ASN A 44 -2.45 20.13 10.80
CA ASN A 44 -3.49 20.79 11.61
C ASN A 44 -3.66 20.19 13.02
N ASN A 45 -2.56 19.72 13.62
CA ASN A 45 -2.56 19.06 14.94
C ASN A 45 -3.41 17.76 15.00
N HIS A 46 -3.65 17.12 13.85
CA HIS A 46 -4.35 15.84 13.74
C HIS A 46 -3.51 14.82 12.98
N ILE A 47 -3.57 13.56 13.42
CA ILE A 47 -3.00 12.41 12.71
C ILE A 47 -4.12 11.82 11.84
N ILE A 48 -3.82 11.57 10.58
CA ILE A 48 -4.73 10.96 9.62
C ILE A 48 -4.13 9.64 9.15
N ASP A 49 -4.92 8.57 9.25
CA ASP A 49 -4.56 7.24 8.78
C ASP A 49 -4.73 7.17 7.26
N CYS A 50 -3.69 6.68 6.58
CA CYS A 50 -3.67 6.46 5.15
C CYS A 50 -3.81 4.96 4.91
N ASP A 51 -4.91 4.57 4.28
CA ASP A 51 -5.17 3.17 3.98
C ASP A 51 -4.26 2.69 2.84
N ILE A 52 -3.69 1.49 3.01
CA ILE A 52 -2.64 0.94 2.14
C ILE A 52 -3.25 0.40 0.85
N ASP A 53 -4.47 -0.13 0.91
CA ASP A 53 -5.11 -0.81 -0.21
C ASP A 53 -6.05 0.08 -1.01
N THR A 54 -6.62 1.12 -0.39
CA THR A 54 -7.43 2.13 -1.09
C THR A 54 -7.14 3.52 -0.57
N PHE A 55 -6.42 4.33 -1.35
CA PHE A 55 -6.42 5.79 -1.13
C PHE A 55 -7.80 6.35 -1.54
N GLN A 56 -8.83 5.99 -0.79
CA GLN A 56 -10.04 6.80 -0.71
C GLN A 56 -9.74 7.79 0.41
N PRO A 57 -9.58 9.10 0.12
CA PRO A 57 -9.55 10.09 1.18
C PRO A 57 -10.92 10.03 1.85
N GLN A 58 -11.03 9.24 2.93
CA GLN A 58 -12.30 8.94 3.61
C GLN A 58 -12.93 10.19 4.23
N SER A 59 -12.26 11.34 4.12
CA SER A 59 -12.72 12.59 4.69
C SER A 59 -12.55 13.74 3.69
N ASN A 60 -13.68 14.35 3.32
CA ASN A 60 -13.74 15.63 2.61
C ASN A 60 -12.87 16.72 3.29
N TYR A 61 -12.58 16.58 4.58
CA TYR A 61 -11.70 17.47 5.35
C TYR A 61 -10.29 17.63 4.74
N ILE A 62 -9.73 16.57 4.16
CA ILE A 62 -8.34 16.55 3.68
C ILE A 62 -8.21 17.38 2.39
N ALA A 63 -9.17 17.24 1.48
CA ALA A 63 -9.13 17.87 0.15
C ALA A 63 -9.24 19.41 0.19
N TYR A 64 -9.93 19.98 1.20
CA TYR A 64 -10.14 21.43 1.30
C TYR A 64 -9.14 22.17 2.21
N SER A 65 -8.27 21.44 2.93
CA SER A 65 -7.29 22.08 3.81
C SER A 65 -6.14 22.71 3.03
N ARG A 66 -5.90 24.01 3.24
CA ARG A 66 -4.72 24.69 2.67
C ARG A 66 -3.40 24.06 3.14
N CYS A 67 -3.38 23.54 4.37
CA CYS A 67 -2.20 22.88 4.93
C CYS A 67 -1.90 21.55 4.23
N TRP A 68 -2.93 20.79 3.87
CA TRP A 68 -2.77 19.58 3.05
C TRP A 68 -2.20 19.91 1.67
N ASN A 69 -2.72 20.95 1.00
CA ASN A 69 -2.21 21.37 -0.31
C ASN A 69 -0.73 21.80 -0.24
N ALA A 70 -0.34 22.52 0.82
CA ALA A 70 1.07 22.88 1.02
C ALA A 70 1.95 21.64 1.24
N LEU A 71 1.51 20.72 2.10
CA LEU A 71 2.22 19.49 2.41
C LEU A 71 2.37 18.58 1.17
N ALA A 72 1.28 18.37 0.43
CA ALA A 72 1.27 17.59 -0.80
C ALA A 72 2.18 18.21 -1.87
N ARG A 73 2.20 19.55 -1.99
CA ARG A 73 3.14 20.24 -2.89
C ARG A 73 4.59 20.04 -2.47
N CYS A 74 4.92 20.14 -1.18
CA CYS A 74 6.26 19.85 -0.70
C CYS A 74 6.66 18.39 -0.97
N ALA A 75 5.78 17.43 -0.69
CA ALA A 75 6.05 16.01 -0.90
C ALA A 75 6.24 15.64 -2.38
N THR A 76 5.55 16.33 -3.30
CA THR A 76 5.66 16.11 -4.74
C THR A 76 6.86 16.81 -5.36
N LEU A 77 7.16 18.05 -4.97
CA LEU A 77 8.27 18.82 -5.54
C LEU A 77 9.63 18.42 -4.95
N CYS A 78 9.68 18.05 -3.67
CA CYS A 78 10.90 17.60 -3.00
C CYS A 78 11.12 16.09 -3.16
N ASN A 79 10.76 15.53 -4.32
CA ASN A 79 10.93 14.11 -4.61
C ASN A 79 11.49 13.91 -6.03
N THR A 80 12.46 13.01 -6.15
CA THR A 80 13.10 12.64 -7.43
C THR A 80 12.46 11.38 -8.05
N ALA A 81 11.45 10.80 -7.40
CA ALA A 81 10.76 9.62 -7.91
C ALA A 81 9.99 9.92 -9.20
N THR A 82 10.14 9.04 -10.19
CA THR A 82 9.43 9.10 -11.46
C THR A 82 8.78 7.75 -11.76
N PHE A 83 7.59 7.78 -12.37
CA PHE A 83 6.94 6.57 -12.85
C PHE A 83 7.58 6.15 -14.17
N LYS A 84 7.93 4.87 -14.29
CA LYS A 84 8.35 4.30 -15.57
C LYS A 84 7.13 3.93 -16.41
N ASP A 85 7.09 4.40 -17.65
CA ASP A 85 6.10 4.01 -18.64
C ASP A 85 6.39 2.58 -19.11
N ASN A 86 5.85 1.60 -18.39
CA ASN A 86 5.87 0.20 -18.80
C ASN A 86 4.42 -0.21 -19.09
N PRO A 87 4.09 -0.76 -20.28
CA PRO A 87 2.71 -1.18 -20.60
C PRO A 87 2.16 -2.29 -19.68
N SER A 88 3.00 -2.93 -18.86
CA SER A 88 2.61 -3.90 -17.84
C SER A 88 2.44 -3.31 -16.42
N ASN A 89 2.67 -2.01 -16.24
CA ASN A 89 2.48 -1.34 -14.95
C ASN A 89 0.99 -1.07 -14.69
N HIS A 90 0.39 -1.85 -13.79
CA HIS A 90 -0.92 -1.57 -13.20
C HIS A 90 -0.92 -0.39 -12.20
N PHE A 91 0.03 0.55 -12.31
CA PHE A 91 -0.02 1.75 -11.49
C PHE A 91 -1.10 2.67 -12.06
N LYS A 92 -2.24 2.72 -11.36
CA LYS A 92 -3.29 3.70 -11.61
C LYS A 92 -2.66 5.09 -11.50
N LYS A 93 -2.53 5.81 -12.62
CA LYS A 93 -2.28 7.26 -12.58
C LYS A 93 -3.38 7.87 -11.70
N ILE A 94 -3.01 8.29 -10.50
CA ILE A 94 -3.93 9.04 -9.64
C ILE A 94 -4.05 10.40 -10.32
N ASN A 95 -5.14 10.60 -11.06
CA ASN A 95 -5.46 11.86 -11.70
C ASN A 95 -5.72 12.90 -10.60
N TYR A 96 -4.67 13.49 -10.05
CA TYR A 96 -4.79 14.80 -9.46
C TYR A 96 -4.92 15.78 -10.63
N SER A 97 -6.16 16.17 -10.91
CA SER A 97 -6.44 17.39 -11.66
C SER A 97 -5.89 18.56 -10.84
N THR A 98 -4.58 18.76 -10.88
CA THR A 98 -3.95 20.04 -10.54
C THR A 98 -4.24 20.97 -11.70
N ARG A 99 -5.51 21.37 -11.84
CA ARG A 99 -5.83 22.59 -12.57
C ARG A 99 -5.29 23.72 -11.70
N MET A 100 -4.18 24.30 -12.15
CA MET A 100 -3.90 25.72 -11.87
C MET A 100 -5.09 26.55 -12.35
#